data_AF-A0A2N6LE05-F1
#
_entry.id   AF-A0A2N6LE05-F1
#
_cell.length_a   1.000
_cell.length_b   1.000
_cell.length_c   1.000
_cell.angle_alpha   90.00
_cell.angle_beta   90.00
_cell.angle_gamma   90.00
#
_symmetry.space_group_name_H-M   'P 1'
#
loop_
_entity.id
_entity.type
_entity.pdbx_description
1 polymer ?
#
loop_
_entity_poly.entity_id
_entity_poly.type
_entity_poly.pdbx_seq_one_letter_code
_entity_poly.pdbx_strand_id
1 'polypeptide(L)'
;MTITIALNSDSINSLDLSPVATVIEQLLQQGAIASYEQQLRFDINYSQQEDDPREFPEIPEVRLWFVRLDARYPWLPFLLDWKTGEFARYTAMLVPHQFSSKEGIQYNPEALEIFLMHKIFILSDWLKQHNIPSKSRLQSMAQMLGYELDESFFAMF
;
A
#
# COMPACT_ATOMS: atom_id res chain seq x y z
N MET A 1 7.82 10.01 13.05
CA MET A 1 8.55 10.79 12.03
C MET A 1 8.13 10.27 10.67
N THR A 2 7.45 11.08 9.86
CA THR A 2 6.94 10.60 8.56
C THR A 2 8.08 10.48 7.54
N ILE A 3 8.14 9.34 6.85
CA ILE A 3 9.02 9.06 5.72
C ILE A 3 8.28 9.46 4.45
N THR A 4 8.87 10.34 3.65
CA THR A 4 8.39 10.66 2.30
C THR A 4 9.36 10.11 1.28
N ILE A 5 8.88 9.28 0.35
CA ILE A 5 9.66 8.80 -0.79
C ILE A 5 9.22 9.57 -2.03
N ALA A 6 10.15 10.31 -2.63
CA ALA A 6 9.90 11.04 -3.87
C ALA A 6 9.97 10.09 -5.07
N LEU A 7 8.95 10.14 -5.91
CA LEU A 7 8.87 9.44 -7.18
C LEU A 7 8.77 10.46 -8.31
N ASN A 8 9.48 10.22 -9.40
CA ASN A 8 9.42 11.05 -10.60
C ASN A 8 9.02 10.21 -11.82
N SER A 9 8.65 10.87 -12.92
CA SER A 9 8.28 10.19 -14.17
C SER A 9 9.33 9.21 -14.67
N ASP A 10 10.63 9.51 -14.56
CA ASP A 10 11.68 8.59 -15.01
C ASP A 10 11.66 7.29 -14.23
N SER A 11 11.66 7.38 -12.89
CA SER A 11 11.59 6.21 -12.00
C SER A 11 10.31 5.39 -12.23
N ILE A 12 9.18 6.04 -12.50
CA ILE A 12 7.91 5.37 -12.79
C ILE A 12 7.99 4.63 -14.13
N ASN A 13 8.41 5.31 -15.19
CA ASN A 13 8.45 4.76 -16.55
C ASN A 13 9.51 3.68 -16.75
N SER A 14 10.62 3.74 -16.01
CA SER A 14 11.64 2.68 -16.00
C SER A 14 11.37 1.59 -14.97
N LEU A 15 10.24 1.68 -14.26
CA LEU A 15 9.87 0.82 -13.14
C LEU A 15 10.89 0.82 -11.99
N ASP A 16 11.78 1.81 -11.90
CA ASP A 16 12.88 1.81 -10.94
C ASP A 16 12.38 1.89 -9.50
N LEU A 17 12.75 0.88 -8.70
CA LEU A 17 12.42 0.80 -7.28
C LEU A 17 13.56 1.30 -6.39
N SER A 18 14.68 1.78 -6.94
CA SER A 18 15.82 2.26 -6.17
C SER A 18 15.46 3.32 -5.09
N PRO A 19 14.52 4.27 -5.31
CA PRO A 19 14.15 5.22 -4.27
C PRO A 19 13.52 4.53 -3.04
N VAL A 20 12.72 3.48 -3.29
CA VAL A 20 12.10 2.69 -2.22
C VAL A 20 13.09 1.75 -1.59
N ALA A 21 13.85 1.01 -2.40
CA ALA A 21 14.82 0.03 -1.94
C ALA A 21 15.84 0.67 -0.99
N THR A 22 16.34 1.86 -1.32
CA THR A 22 17.29 2.60 -0.47
C THR A 22 16.74 2.83 0.93
N VAL A 23 15.49 3.29 1.03
CA VAL A 23 14.84 3.59 2.31
C VAL A 23 14.49 2.30 3.06
N ILE A 24 13.83 1.36 2.38
CA ILE A 24 13.34 0.12 2.99
C ILE A 24 14.49 -0.77 3.47
N GLU A 25 15.52 -0.96 2.66
CA GLU A 25 16.66 -1.80 3.03
C GLU A 25 17.43 -1.21 4.21
N GLN A 26 17.53 0.12 4.29
CA GLN A 26 18.10 0.79 5.46
C GLN A 26 17.27 0.53 6.73
N LEU A 27 15.94 0.64 6.67
CA LEU A 27 15.07 0.37 7.82
C LEU A 27 15.17 -1.08 8.30
N LEU A 28 15.25 -2.02 7.36
CA LEU A 28 15.40 -3.44 7.64
C LEU A 28 16.76 -3.74 8.30
N GLN A 29 17.86 -3.19 7.76
CA GLN A 29 19.20 -3.35 8.32
C GLN A 29 19.32 -2.82 9.75
N GLN A 30 18.60 -1.73 10.06
CA GLN A 30 18.57 -1.12 11.39
C GLN A 30 17.64 -1.85 12.37
N GLY A 31 16.82 -2.81 11.90
CA GLY A 31 15.80 -3.45 12.71
C GLY A 31 14.70 -2.50 13.19
N ALA A 32 14.58 -1.31 12.58
CA ALA A 32 13.73 -0.22 13.06
C ALA A 32 12.34 -0.22 12.43
N ILE A 33 12.05 -1.18 11.55
CA ILE A 33 10.85 -1.15 10.70
C ILE A 33 9.52 -1.05 11.47
N ALA A 34 9.43 -1.69 12.64
CA ALA A 34 8.25 -1.62 13.50
C ALA A 34 7.96 -0.20 14.02
N SER A 35 8.99 0.63 14.18
CA SER A 35 8.87 2.02 14.63
C SER A 35 8.32 2.96 13.57
N TYR A 36 8.22 2.50 12.31
CA TYR A 36 7.71 3.27 11.16
C TYR A 36 6.37 2.75 10.65
N GLU A 37 5.66 1.94 11.46
CA GLU A 37 4.27 1.58 11.20
C GLU A 37 3.45 2.83 10.85
N GLN A 38 2.76 2.77 9.71
CA GLN A 38 1.91 3.82 9.18
C GLN A 38 2.54 5.22 9.06
N GLN A 39 3.84 5.30 8.73
CA GLN A 39 4.58 6.56 8.63
C GLN A 39 5.16 6.83 7.24
N LEU A 40 4.91 5.99 6.25
CA LEU A 40 5.44 6.11 4.89
C LEU A 40 4.40 6.70 3.94
N ARG A 41 4.83 7.67 3.13
CA ARG A 41 4.04 8.25 2.04
C ARG A 41 4.86 8.44 0.78
N PHE A 42 4.18 8.53 -0.36
CA PHE A 42 4.79 8.84 -1.64
C PHE A 42 4.49 10.29 -2.04
N ASP A 43 5.54 11.00 -2.44
CA ASP A 43 5.45 12.28 -3.14
C ASP A 43 5.64 12.01 -4.63
N ILE A 44 4.52 11.92 -5.35
CA ILE A 44 4.49 11.48 -6.75
C ILE A 44 4.50 12.73 -7.63
N ASN A 45 5.65 12.99 -8.26
CA ASN A 45 5.81 14.02 -9.28
C ASN A 45 5.81 13.37 -10.67
N TYR A 46 4.62 13.06 -11.19
CA TYR A 46 4.44 12.47 -12.51
C TYR A 46 3.90 13.51 -13.49
N SER A 47 4.58 13.73 -14.61
CA SER A 47 4.16 14.69 -15.63
C SER A 47 2.86 14.26 -16.30
N GLN A 48 1.79 15.01 -16.02
CA GLN A 48 0.49 14.92 -16.69
C GLN A 48 0.27 16.18 -17.53
N GLN A 49 -0.58 16.08 -18.56
CA GLN A 49 -1.07 17.27 -19.26
C GLN A 49 -1.98 18.07 -18.33
N GLU A 50 -1.94 19.40 -18.41
CA GLU A 50 -2.71 20.29 -17.50
C GLU A 50 -4.22 20.00 -17.48
N ASP A 51 -4.77 19.49 -18.59
CA ASP A 51 -6.19 19.15 -18.74
C ASP A 51 -6.51 17.66 -18.54
N ASP A 52 -5.54 16.82 -18.13
CA ASP A 52 -5.77 15.39 -17.86
C ASP A 52 -6.47 15.23 -16.50
N PRO A 53 -7.75 14.85 -16.45
CA PRO A 53 -8.52 14.82 -15.20
C PRO A 53 -8.25 13.57 -14.35
N ARG A 54 -7.39 12.67 -14.84
CA ARG A 54 -7.14 11.37 -14.21
C ARG A 54 -6.35 11.53 -12.91
N GLU A 55 -6.83 10.87 -11.87
CA GLU A 55 -6.08 10.66 -10.64
C GLU A 55 -4.94 9.66 -10.88
N PHE A 56 -3.88 9.67 -10.05
CA PHE A 56 -2.75 8.77 -10.24
C PHE A 56 -3.11 7.27 -10.38
N PRO A 57 -4.08 6.72 -9.61
CA PRO A 57 -4.52 5.34 -9.79
C PRO A 57 -5.23 5.03 -11.12
N GLU A 58 -5.54 6.04 -11.93
CA GLU A 58 -6.11 5.89 -13.28
C GLU A 58 -5.02 5.94 -14.38
N ILE A 59 -3.77 6.22 -14.02
CA ILE A 59 -2.62 6.26 -14.95
C ILE A 59 -1.95 4.89 -15.02
N PRO A 60 -1.98 4.18 -16.17
CA PRO A 60 -1.46 2.81 -16.29
C PRO A 60 0.01 2.66 -15.87
N GLU A 61 0.87 3.61 -16.21
CA GLU A 61 2.30 3.59 -15.92
C GLU A 61 2.56 3.69 -14.41
N VAL A 62 1.84 4.59 -13.73
CA VAL A 62 1.93 4.73 -12.26
C VAL A 62 1.45 3.44 -11.61
N ARG A 63 0.30 2.91 -12.03
CA ARG A 63 -0.21 1.63 -11.51
C ARG A 63 0.80 0.49 -11.70
N LEU A 64 1.39 0.36 -12.88
CA LEU A 64 2.34 -0.70 -13.19
C LEU A 64 3.58 -0.62 -12.28
N TRP A 65 4.04 0.59 -11.97
CA TRP A 65 5.11 0.80 -10.99
C TRP A 65 4.72 0.28 -9.60
N PHE A 66 3.50 0.58 -9.13
CA PHE A 66 3.00 0.08 -7.85
C PHE A 66 2.77 -1.44 -7.85
N VAL A 67 2.39 -2.04 -8.98
CA VAL A 67 2.34 -3.51 -9.14
C VAL A 67 3.73 -4.12 -8.96
N ARG A 68 4.78 -3.53 -9.57
CA ARG A 68 6.16 -3.99 -9.37
C ARG A 68 6.61 -3.80 -7.92
N LEU A 69 6.25 -2.67 -7.30
CA LEU A 69 6.54 -2.40 -5.90
C LEU A 69 5.94 -3.46 -4.98
N ASP A 70 4.66 -3.78 -5.17
CA ASP A 70 3.93 -4.79 -4.41
C ASP A 70 4.54 -6.18 -4.58
N ALA A 71 4.98 -6.52 -5.79
CA ALA A 71 5.66 -7.78 -6.05
C ALA A 71 7.00 -7.91 -5.28
N ARG A 72 7.73 -6.80 -5.08
CA ARG A 72 9.01 -6.80 -4.35
C ARG A 72 8.84 -6.70 -2.83
N TYR A 73 7.87 -5.90 -2.38
CA TYR A 73 7.62 -5.62 -0.96
C TYR A 73 6.12 -5.77 -0.64
N PRO A 74 5.56 -6.99 -0.68
CA PRO A 74 4.11 -7.17 -0.56
C PRO A 74 3.55 -6.85 0.83
N TRP A 75 4.42 -6.76 1.83
CA TRP A 75 4.12 -6.35 3.21
C TRP A 75 4.15 -4.83 3.41
N LEU A 76 4.51 -4.04 2.39
CA LEU A 76 4.59 -2.58 2.46
C LEU A 76 3.35 -1.87 3.04
N PRO A 77 2.10 -2.36 2.88
CA PRO A 77 0.92 -1.75 3.51
C PRO A 77 1.05 -1.47 5.01
N PHE A 78 1.87 -2.23 5.74
CA PHE A 78 2.19 -1.98 7.15
C PHE A 78 2.84 -0.61 7.40
N LEU A 79 3.67 -0.13 6.46
CA LEU A 79 4.37 1.14 6.58
C LEU A 79 3.54 2.34 6.11
N LEU A 80 2.54 2.15 5.25
CA LEU A 80 1.84 3.25 4.58
C LEU A 80 1.03 4.10 5.56
N ASP A 81 1.04 5.43 5.42
CA ASP A 81 0.23 6.33 6.25
C ASP A 81 -1.27 6.17 5.94
N TRP A 82 -1.97 5.47 6.82
CA TRP A 82 -3.41 5.21 6.66
C TRP A 82 -4.23 6.47 6.88
N LYS A 83 -3.77 7.40 7.73
CA LYS A 83 -4.53 8.60 8.12
C LYS A 83 -4.61 9.60 6.99
N THR A 84 -3.57 9.69 6.17
CA THR A 84 -3.55 10.60 5.00
C THR A 84 -4.04 9.93 3.72
N GLY A 85 -4.56 8.70 3.79
CA GLY A 85 -5.10 7.99 2.64
C GLY A 85 -4.06 7.29 1.74
N GLU A 86 -2.80 7.16 2.17
CA GLU A 86 -1.77 6.47 1.38
C GLU A 86 -2.13 5.01 1.13
N PHE A 87 -2.66 4.32 2.14
CA PHE A 87 -3.10 2.94 1.99
C PHE A 87 -4.29 2.77 1.04
N ALA A 88 -5.23 3.73 1.04
CA ALA A 88 -6.33 3.74 0.08
C ALA A 88 -5.81 3.95 -1.34
N ARG A 89 -4.93 4.95 -1.56
CA ARG A 89 -4.29 5.17 -2.86
C ARG A 89 -3.52 3.95 -3.35
N TYR A 90 -2.72 3.33 -2.48
CA TYR A 90 -1.99 2.10 -2.79
C TYR A 90 -2.93 0.96 -3.21
N THR A 91 -4.04 0.79 -2.48
CA THR A 91 -5.06 -0.21 -2.82
C THR A 91 -5.66 0.08 -4.20
N ALA A 92 -5.95 1.33 -4.52
CA ALA A 92 -6.48 1.72 -5.84
C ALA A 92 -5.49 1.45 -6.99
N MET A 93 -4.18 1.52 -6.74
CA MET A 93 -3.18 1.14 -7.75
C MET A 93 -3.29 -0.33 -8.16
N LEU A 94 -3.66 -1.19 -7.21
CA LEU A 94 -3.62 -2.66 -7.32
C LEU A 94 -4.99 -3.30 -7.55
N VAL A 95 -6.07 -2.61 -7.17
CA VAL A 95 -7.44 -3.12 -7.26
C VAL A 95 -8.23 -2.31 -8.30
N PRO A 96 -8.98 -2.95 -9.20
CA PRO A 96 -9.92 -2.25 -10.07
C PRO A 96 -10.86 -1.34 -9.27
N HIS A 97 -11.03 -0.11 -9.71
CA HIS A 97 -11.83 0.90 -9.03
C HIS A 97 -12.42 1.88 -10.04
N GLN A 98 -13.35 2.70 -9.55
CA GLN A 98 -13.90 3.86 -10.24
C GLN A 98 -13.76 5.09 -9.33
N PHE A 99 -13.60 6.27 -9.92
CA PHE A 99 -13.63 7.53 -9.20
C PHE A 99 -15.00 8.19 -9.30
N SER A 100 -15.53 8.62 -8.16
CA SER A 100 -16.73 9.43 -8.04
C SER A 100 -16.37 10.77 -7.39
N SER A 101 -16.78 11.87 -8.00
CA SER A 101 -16.56 13.22 -7.43
C SER A 101 -17.28 13.44 -6.10
N LYS A 102 -18.28 12.60 -5.77
CA LYS A 102 -19.01 12.66 -4.50
C LYS A 102 -18.52 11.65 -3.47
N GLU A 103 -18.18 10.44 -3.92
CA GLU A 103 -17.92 9.29 -3.05
C GLU A 103 -16.45 8.87 -2.99
N GLY A 104 -15.58 9.51 -3.79
CA GLY A 104 -14.17 9.17 -3.87
C GLY A 104 -13.93 7.86 -4.61
N ILE A 105 -13.00 7.05 -4.11
CA ILE A 105 -12.60 5.78 -4.70
C ILE A 105 -13.65 4.70 -4.40
N GLN A 106 -14.20 4.08 -5.44
CA GLN A 106 -15.09 2.93 -5.34
C GLN A 106 -14.39 1.69 -5.90
N TYR A 107 -13.98 0.76 -5.02
CA TYR A 107 -13.32 -0.47 -5.45
C TYR A 107 -14.31 -1.48 -6.02
N ASN A 108 -13.84 -2.33 -6.93
CA ASN A 108 -14.54 -3.57 -7.24
C ASN A 108 -14.52 -4.48 -5.99
N PRO A 109 -15.69 -4.92 -5.49
CA PRO A 109 -15.78 -5.60 -4.19
C PRO A 109 -15.08 -6.96 -4.17
N GLU A 110 -15.22 -7.76 -5.23
CA GLU A 110 -14.61 -9.10 -5.32
C GLU A 110 -13.08 -8.99 -5.39
N ALA A 111 -12.57 -8.06 -6.20
CA ALA A 111 -11.13 -7.83 -6.31
C ALA A 111 -10.55 -7.26 -5.00
N LEU A 112 -11.29 -6.41 -4.30
CA LEU A 112 -10.88 -5.86 -3.01
C LEU A 112 -10.80 -6.95 -1.94
N GLU A 113 -11.76 -7.87 -1.90
CA GLU A 113 -11.75 -8.99 -0.96
C GLU A 113 -10.54 -9.90 -1.19
N ILE A 114 -10.28 -10.29 -2.44
CA ILE A 114 -9.11 -11.09 -2.81
C ILE A 114 -7.81 -10.38 -2.43
N PHE A 115 -7.72 -9.08 -2.73
CA PHE A 115 -6.57 -8.26 -2.33
C PHE A 115 -6.38 -8.24 -0.81
N LEU A 116 -7.45 -7.98 -0.05
CA LEU A 116 -7.39 -7.92 1.40
C LEU A 116 -6.91 -9.27 1.97
N MET A 117 -7.53 -10.38 1.59
CA MET A 117 -7.11 -11.71 2.09
C MET A 117 -5.65 -12.00 1.79
N HIS A 118 -5.20 -11.69 0.56
CA HIS A 118 -3.81 -11.85 0.17
C HIS A 118 -2.87 -11.03 1.08
N LYS A 119 -3.20 -9.75 1.36
CA LYS A 119 -2.39 -8.91 2.24
C LYS A 119 -2.42 -9.37 3.69
N ILE A 120 -3.55 -9.85 4.19
CA ILE A 120 -3.67 -10.35 5.56
C ILE A 120 -2.77 -11.56 5.79
N PHE A 121 -2.74 -12.53 4.87
CA PHE A 121 -1.85 -13.70 5.00
C PHE A 121 -0.38 -13.30 4.94
N ILE A 122 0.01 -12.46 3.97
CA ILE A 122 1.39 -11.97 3.85
C ILE A 122 1.83 -11.24 5.11
N LEU A 123 1.01 -10.31 5.60
CA LEU A 123 1.34 -9.52 6.77
C LEU A 123 1.34 -10.36 8.05
N SER A 124 0.45 -11.34 8.18
CA SER A 124 0.46 -12.24 9.34
C SER A 124 1.80 -12.97 9.47
N ASP A 125 2.25 -13.61 8.39
CA ASP A 125 3.50 -14.36 8.35
C ASP A 125 4.70 -13.43 8.57
N TRP A 126 4.71 -12.30 7.86
CA TRP A 126 5.81 -11.34 7.93
C TRP A 126 5.93 -10.69 9.32
N LEU A 127 4.82 -10.24 9.91
CA LEU A 127 4.84 -9.65 11.26
C LEU A 127 5.30 -10.67 12.31
N LYS A 128 4.87 -11.94 12.18
CA LYS A 128 5.31 -13.03 13.06
C LYS A 128 6.82 -13.27 12.95
N GLN A 129 7.40 -13.27 11.75
CA GLN A 129 8.84 -13.39 11.54
C GLN A 129 9.63 -12.26 12.21
N HIS A 130 9.05 -11.06 12.30
CA HIS A 130 9.64 -9.89 12.94
C HIS A 130 9.27 -9.73 14.42
N ASN A 131 8.58 -10.70 15.04
CA ASN A 131 8.08 -10.63 16.42
C ASN A 131 7.18 -9.41 16.70
N ILE A 132 6.41 -8.97 15.71
CA ILE A 132 5.46 -7.85 15.83
C ILE A 132 4.05 -8.41 16.04
N PRO A 133 3.28 -7.97 17.06
CA PRO A 133 1.90 -8.42 17.25
C PRO A 133 1.00 -8.04 16.06
N SER A 134 0.34 -9.01 15.44
CA SER A 134 -0.36 -8.79 14.16
C SER A 134 -1.88 -8.56 14.30
N LYS A 135 -2.56 -9.27 15.21
CA LYS A 135 -4.04 -9.37 15.25
C LYS A 135 -4.78 -8.03 15.13
N SER A 136 -4.52 -7.08 16.05
CA SER A 136 -5.21 -5.79 16.04
C SER A 136 -4.91 -4.96 14.79
N ARG A 137 -3.68 -5.04 14.27
CA ARG A 137 -3.25 -4.33 13.07
C ARG A 137 -3.97 -4.85 11.83
N LEU A 138 -4.05 -6.17 11.71
CA LEU A 138 -4.75 -6.84 10.61
C LEU A 138 -6.25 -6.54 10.63
N GLN A 139 -6.86 -6.52 11.82
CA GLN A 139 -8.26 -6.08 11.99
C GLN A 139 -8.45 -4.61 11.57
N SER A 140 -7.57 -3.70 12.02
CA SER A 140 -7.65 -2.28 11.64
C SER A 140 -7.44 -2.08 10.13
N MET A 141 -6.55 -2.86 9.50
CA MET A 141 -6.35 -2.81 8.05
C MET A 141 -7.61 -3.22 7.28
N ALA A 142 -8.28 -4.28 7.72
CA ALA A 142 -9.54 -4.72 7.13
C ALA A 142 -10.63 -3.65 7.28
N GLN A 143 -10.74 -3.03 8.46
CA GLN A 143 -11.71 -1.97 8.73
C GLN A 143 -11.50 -0.74 7.83
N MET A 144 -10.24 -0.38 7.54
CA MET A 144 -9.93 0.71 6.61
C MET A 144 -10.47 0.47 5.20
N LEU A 145 -10.70 -0.79 4.82
CA LEU A 145 -11.29 -1.18 3.53
C LEU A 145 -12.76 -1.60 3.65
N GLY A 146 -13.38 -1.44 4.81
CA GLY A 146 -14.81 -1.74 5.03
C GLY A 146 -15.12 -3.19 5.40
N TYR A 147 -14.13 -3.97 5.83
CA TYR A 147 -14.29 -5.37 6.24
C TYR A 147 -14.05 -5.55 7.74
N GLU A 148 -14.64 -6.60 8.31
CA GLU A 148 -14.40 -7.02 9.69
C GLU A 148 -13.79 -8.42 9.71
N LEU A 149 -12.70 -8.60 10.47
CA LEU A 149 -12.09 -9.91 10.71
C LEU A 149 -12.37 -10.35 12.13
N ASP A 150 -13.01 -11.51 12.28
CA ASP A 150 -13.30 -12.10 13.58
C ASP A 150 -12.15 -12.93 14.13
N GLU A 151 -12.24 -13.33 15.39
CA GLU A 151 -11.20 -14.15 16.02
C GLU A 151 -11.10 -15.56 15.42
N SER A 152 -12.19 -16.08 14.88
CA SER A 152 -12.25 -17.43 14.31
C SER A 152 -11.44 -17.52 13.01
N PHE A 153 -11.39 -16.44 12.24
CA PHE A 153 -10.57 -16.30 11.04
C PHE A 153 -9.08 -16.46 11.36
N PHE A 154 -8.58 -15.78 12.41
CA PHE A 154 -7.17 -15.91 12.82
C PHE A 154 -6.83 -17.29 13.38
N ALA A 155 -7.80 -18.09 13.79
CA ALA A 155 -7.54 -19.47 14.23
C ALA A 155 -7.26 -20.42 13.05
N MET A 156 -7.41 -19.97 11.81
CA MET A 156 -7.19 -20.77 10.61
C MET A 156 -5.72 -20.80 10.15
N PHE A 157 -4.85 -19.92 10.64
CA PHE A 157 -3.43 -19.80 10.24
C PHE A 157 -2.49 -19.35 11.37
#